data_AF-A0A7S3SJB8-F1
#
_entry.id   AF-A0A7S3SJB8-F1
#
_cell.length_a   1.000
_cell.length_b   1.000
_cell.length_c   1.000
_cell.angle_alpha   90.00
_cell.angle_beta   90.00
_cell.angle_gamma   90.00
#
_symmetry.space_group_name_H-M   'P 1'
#
loop_
_entity.id
_entity.type
_entity.pdbx_description
1 polymer ?
#
loop_
_entity_poly.entity_id
_entity_poly.type
_entity_poly.pdbx_seq_one_letter_code
_entity_poly.pdbx_strand_id
1 'polypeptide(L)'
;LAVNPESRGMSEGIIESILDSANMDKAAETLSKLGNTTFMNTVDSISFGLIFPVVTRAMREQTHESKMKGVKVVGAAVNLIADPEVLDPYVAELLPLLKECLLHPTHGISREAAKSFGSLAQGLPVLCAEDLMPWLFEQMASQETNEDVSEVERRGAAQGLAEVLLARRDLFPYHFYK
;
A
#
# COMPACT_ATOMS: atom_id res chain seq x y z
N LEU A 1 18.22 -12.10 -11.03
CA LEU A 1 17.87 -12.71 -9.72
C LEU A 1 17.70 -11.57 -8.74
N ALA A 2 16.59 -11.54 -8.01
CA ALA A 2 16.29 -10.56 -6.95
C ALA A 2 17.55 -10.19 -6.15
N VAL A 3 17.83 -8.90 -6.01
CA VAL A 3 19.04 -8.42 -5.31
C VAL A 3 18.76 -8.35 -3.81
N ASN A 4 17.55 -7.98 -3.43
CA ASN A 4 17.07 -7.93 -2.05
C ASN A 4 17.17 -9.31 -1.34
N PRO A 5 17.98 -9.45 -0.27
CA PRO A 5 18.21 -10.72 0.44
C PRO A 5 16.95 -11.37 0.99
N GLU A 6 16.01 -10.56 1.50
CA GLU A 6 14.75 -11.01 2.10
C GLU A 6 13.89 -11.72 1.05
N SER A 7 13.70 -11.10 -0.11
CA SER A 7 12.96 -11.70 -1.24
C SER A 7 13.66 -12.94 -1.82
N ARG A 8 15.00 -12.96 -1.84
CA ARG A 8 15.78 -14.10 -2.35
C ARG A 8 15.64 -15.33 -1.45
N GLY A 9 15.64 -15.15 -0.13
CA GLY A 9 15.48 -16.26 0.82
C GLY A 9 14.11 -16.95 0.73
N MET A 10 13.14 -16.29 0.09
CA MET A 10 11.75 -16.75 -0.01
C MET A 10 11.29 -17.01 -1.44
N SER A 11 12.16 -16.83 -2.43
CA SER A 11 11.78 -16.78 -3.85
C SER A 11 11.12 -18.07 -4.32
N GLU A 12 11.59 -19.23 -3.87
CA GLU A 12 10.99 -20.53 -4.23
C GLU A 12 9.54 -20.64 -3.76
N GLY A 13 9.27 -20.34 -2.48
CA GLY A 13 7.90 -20.39 -1.94
C GLY A 13 6.97 -19.36 -2.59
N ILE A 14 7.49 -18.16 -2.89
CA ILE A 14 6.74 -17.14 -3.62
C ILE A 14 6.36 -17.66 -5.02
N ILE A 15 7.33 -18.17 -5.77
CA ILE A 15 7.09 -18.71 -7.13
C ILE A 15 6.10 -19.86 -7.09
N GLU A 16 6.24 -20.80 -6.16
CA GLU A 16 5.28 -21.91 -6.02
C GLU A 16 3.86 -21.43 -5.73
N SER A 17 3.72 -20.42 -4.85
CA SER A 17 2.40 -19.85 -4.52
C SER A 17 1.74 -19.13 -5.71
N ILE A 18 2.56 -18.55 -6.61
CA ILE A 18 2.09 -17.90 -7.84
C ILE A 18 1.69 -18.96 -8.88
N LEU A 19 2.48 -20.03 -9.02
CA LEU A 19 2.23 -21.11 -9.98
C LEU A 19 0.97 -21.91 -9.63
N ASP A 20 0.71 -22.15 -8.34
CA ASP A 20 -0.47 -22.85 -7.84
C ASP A 20 -1.42 -21.88 -7.11
N SER A 21 -1.88 -20.86 -7.84
CA SER A 21 -2.72 -19.81 -7.26
C SER A 21 -4.09 -20.30 -6.79
N ALA A 22 -4.54 -21.51 -7.17
CA ALA A 22 -5.76 -22.10 -6.63
C ALA A 22 -5.59 -22.61 -5.19
N ASN A 23 -4.34 -22.85 -4.77
CA ASN A 23 -4.01 -23.40 -3.46
C ASN A 23 -3.97 -22.31 -2.39
N MET A 24 -5.11 -22.13 -1.72
CA MET A 24 -5.28 -21.11 -0.68
C MET A 24 -4.36 -21.33 0.53
N ASP A 25 -4.04 -22.58 0.88
CA ASP A 25 -3.18 -22.88 2.02
C ASP A 25 -1.74 -22.44 1.76
N LYS A 26 -1.20 -22.72 0.56
CA LYS A 26 0.13 -22.25 0.16
C LYS A 26 0.21 -20.73 0.05
N ALA A 27 -0.84 -20.10 -0.48
CA ALA A 27 -0.92 -18.65 -0.58
C ALA A 27 -0.90 -18.01 0.83
N ALA A 28 -1.69 -18.55 1.76
CA ALA A 28 -1.73 -18.10 3.15
C ALA A 28 -0.40 -18.32 3.88
N GLU A 29 0.26 -19.46 3.67
CA GLU A 29 1.58 -19.74 4.24
C GLU A 29 2.63 -18.74 3.74
N THR A 30 2.67 -18.49 2.43
CA THR A 30 3.61 -17.57 1.80
C THR A 30 3.38 -16.14 2.30
N LEU A 31 2.13 -15.69 2.35
CA LEU A 31 1.76 -14.39 2.91
C LEU A 31 2.15 -14.29 4.39
N SER A 32 1.96 -15.36 5.17
CA SER A 32 2.33 -15.38 6.58
C SER A 32 3.84 -15.23 6.77
N LYS A 33 4.65 -15.91 5.95
CA LYS A 33 6.11 -15.73 5.95
C LYS A 33 6.49 -14.30 5.56
N LEU A 34 5.86 -13.73 4.53
CA LEU A 34 6.13 -12.35 4.08
C LEU A 34 5.77 -11.34 5.18
N GLY A 35 4.61 -11.49 5.81
CA GLY A 35 4.14 -10.61 6.88
C GLY A 35 4.99 -10.66 8.16
N ASN A 36 5.72 -11.76 8.38
CA ASN A 36 6.64 -11.92 9.51
C ASN A 36 8.09 -11.54 9.17
N THR A 37 8.35 -11.12 7.92
CA THR A 37 9.68 -10.71 7.48
C THR A 37 9.88 -9.21 7.71
N THR A 38 10.97 -8.85 8.36
CA THR A 38 11.38 -7.45 8.50
C THR A 38 12.19 -7.06 7.27
N PHE A 39 11.63 -6.22 6.41
CA PHE A 39 12.36 -5.65 5.27
C PHE A 39 13.29 -4.54 5.77
N MET A 40 14.60 -4.74 5.62
CA MET A 40 15.63 -3.77 6.05
C MET A 40 16.47 -3.28 4.88
N ASN A 41 16.49 -4.03 3.78
CA ASN A 41 17.23 -3.66 2.56
C ASN A 41 16.31 -3.01 1.53
N THR A 42 16.92 -2.22 0.64
CA THR A 42 16.23 -1.66 -0.52
C THR A 42 15.59 -2.76 -1.36
N VAL A 43 14.40 -2.49 -1.87
CA VAL A 43 13.65 -3.42 -2.73
C VAL A 43 13.87 -3.02 -4.18
N ASP A 44 14.50 -3.89 -4.96
CA ASP A 44 14.65 -3.71 -6.40
C ASP A 44 13.39 -4.13 -7.17
N SER A 45 13.27 -3.68 -8.42
CA SER A 45 12.11 -3.95 -9.29
C SER A 45 11.77 -5.45 -9.40
N ILE A 46 12.77 -6.32 -9.48
CA ILE A 46 12.55 -7.77 -9.62
C ILE A 46 11.96 -8.32 -8.30
N SER A 47 12.52 -7.90 -7.17
CA SER A 47 12.01 -8.29 -5.85
C SER A 47 10.59 -7.79 -5.61
N PHE A 48 10.28 -6.54 -5.98
CA PHE A 48 8.93 -6.02 -5.90
C PHE A 48 7.98 -6.82 -6.79
N GLY A 49 8.35 -7.07 -8.04
CA GLY A 49 7.57 -7.87 -8.98
C GLY A 49 7.29 -9.30 -8.50
N LEU A 50 8.18 -9.88 -7.68
CA LEU A 50 7.96 -11.18 -7.05
C LEU A 50 6.92 -11.11 -5.93
N ILE A 51 7.01 -10.08 -5.07
CA ILE A 51 6.16 -9.92 -3.88
C ILE A 51 4.75 -9.45 -4.29
N PHE A 52 4.67 -8.56 -5.28
CA PHE A 52 3.47 -7.87 -5.71
C PHE A 52 2.25 -8.78 -5.93
N PRO A 53 2.30 -9.86 -6.74
CA PRO A 53 1.13 -10.71 -6.99
C PRO A 53 0.62 -11.43 -5.73
N VAL A 54 1.49 -11.75 -4.77
CA VAL A 54 1.08 -12.37 -3.50
C VAL A 54 0.35 -11.38 -2.62
N VAL A 55 0.86 -10.15 -2.52
CA VAL A 55 0.25 -9.12 -1.66
C VAL A 55 -1.01 -8.52 -2.27
N THR A 56 -1.10 -8.31 -3.59
CA THR A 56 -2.33 -7.80 -4.22
C THR A 56 -3.45 -8.82 -4.14
N ARG A 57 -3.15 -10.11 -4.26
CA ARG A 57 -4.10 -11.18 -3.95
C ARG A 57 -4.59 -11.07 -2.51
N ALA A 58 -3.68 -10.98 -1.53
CA ALA A 58 -4.04 -10.89 -0.12
C ALA A 58 -4.92 -9.66 0.19
N MET A 59 -4.66 -8.53 -0.45
CA MET A 59 -5.47 -7.31 -0.32
C MET A 59 -6.89 -7.46 -0.90
N ARG A 60 -7.09 -8.35 -1.87
CA ARG A 60 -8.41 -8.66 -2.45
C ARG A 60 -9.21 -9.68 -1.64
N GLU A 61 -8.56 -10.46 -0.78
CA GLU A 61 -9.25 -11.42 0.09
C GLU A 61 -10.17 -10.70 1.08
N GLN A 62 -11.27 -11.34 1.48
CA GLN A 62 -12.24 -10.75 2.41
C GLN A 62 -11.81 -10.83 3.88
N THR A 63 -10.76 -11.59 4.18
CA THR A 63 -10.31 -11.78 5.56
C THR A 63 -9.50 -10.57 6.03
N HIS A 64 -9.84 -10.04 7.21
CA HIS A 64 -9.15 -8.88 7.79
C HIS A 64 -7.65 -9.15 7.97
N GLU A 65 -7.28 -10.37 8.36
CA GLU A 65 -5.89 -10.75 8.57
C GLU A 65 -5.08 -10.70 7.26
N SER A 66 -5.63 -11.24 6.17
CA SER A 66 -4.95 -11.27 4.87
C SER A 66 -4.77 -9.87 4.31
N LYS A 67 -5.84 -9.05 4.32
CA LYS A 67 -5.76 -7.62 3.93
C LYS A 67 -4.71 -6.88 4.74
N MET A 68 -4.68 -7.07 6.06
CA MET A 68 -3.73 -6.41 6.96
C MET A 68 -2.29 -6.83 6.69
N LYS A 69 -2.02 -8.12 6.43
CA LYS A 69 -0.68 -8.59 6.05
C LYS A 69 -0.29 -8.03 4.68
N GLY A 70 -1.19 -8.08 3.70
CA GLY A 70 -0.96 -7.55 2.34
C GLY A 70 -0.59 -6.08 2.35
N VAL A 71 -1.40 -5.23 3.00
CA VAL A 71 -1.16 -3.78 3.06
C VAL A 71 0.15 -3.43 3.78
N LYS A 72 0.51 -4.17 4.84
CA LYS A 72 1.78 -3.97 5.55
C LYS A 72 2.98 -4.31 4.69
N VAL A 73 2.95 -5.45 4.01
CA VAL A 73 4.08 -5.90 3.18
C VAL A 73 4.24 -4.96 1.99
N VAL A 74 3.16 -4.59 1.30
CA VAL A 74 3.26 -3.68 0.15
C VAL A 74 3.70 -2.28 0.59
N GLY A 75 3.20 -1.77 1.71
CA GLY A 75 3.61 -0.46 2.24
C GLY A 75 5.08 -0.43 2.62
N ALA A 76 5.57 -1.47 3.30
CA ALA A 76 6.99 -1.62 3.62
C ALA A 76 7.85 -1.71 2.35
N ALA A 77 7.42 -2.48 1.36
CA ALA A 77 8.14 -2.62 0.10
C ALA A 77 8.22 -1.30 -0.67
N VAL A 78 7.09 -0.60 -0.84
CA VAL A 78 7.02 0.71 -1.50
C VAL A 78 7.94 1.72 -0.83
N ASN A 79 7.98 1.76 0.50
CA ASN A 79 8.84 2.68 1.26
C ASN A 79 10.34 2.36 1.13
N LEU A 80 10.71 1.14 0.71
CA LEU A 80 12.09 0.70 0.56
C LEU A 80 12.56 0.66 -0.90
N ILE A 81 11.73 1.10 -1.84
CA ILE A 81 12.14 1.26 -3.24
C ILE A 81 13.03 2.49 -3.37
N ALA A 82 14.24 2.30 -3.90
CA ALA A 82 15.21 3.38 -4.09
C ALA A 82 14.87 4.28 -5.29
N ASP A 83 14.28 3.70 -6.34
CA ASP A 83 13.86 4.38 -7.56
C ASP A 83 12.34 4.22 -7.75
N PRO A 84 11.54 5.22 -7.35
CA PRO A 84 10.08 5.13 -7.38
C PRO A 84 9.47 4.88 -8.76
N GLU A 85 10.15 5.22 -9.86
CA GLU A 85 9.66 5.00 -11.24
C GLU A 85 9.40 3.51 -11.52
N VAL A 86 10.06 2.62 -10.77
CA VAL A 86 9.80 1.18 -10.77
C VAL A 86 8.34 0.84 -10.47
N LEU A 87 7.60 1.71 -9.77
CA LEU A 87 6.21 1.49 -9.39
C LEU A 87 5.21 1.79 -10.51
N ASP A 88 5.57 2.60 -11.51
CA ASP A 88 4.68 3.03 -12.60
C ASP A 88 3.84 1.89 -13.22
N PRO A 89 4.42 0.72 -13.61
CA PRO A 89 3.62 -0.37 -14.19
C PRO A 89 2.64 -1.03 -13.21
N TYR A 90 2.81 -0.81 -11.90
CA TYR A 90 2.01 -1.42 -10.84
C TYR A 90 0.93 -0.47 -10.30
N VAL A 91 1.05 0.84 -10.51
CA VAL A 91 0.15 1.87 -9.94
C VAL A 91 -1.31 1.62 -10.29
N ALA A 92 -1.60 1.26 -11.54
CA ALA A 92 -2.96 1.03 -12.02
C ALA A 92 -3.70 -0.09 -11.24
N GLU A 93 -2.96 -1.07 -10.73
CA GLU A 93 -3.51 -2.15 -9.91
C GLU A 93 -3.42 -1.85 -8.41
N LEU A 94 -2.30 -1.25 -7.97
CA LEU A 94 -2.01 -1.01 -6.56
C LEU A 94 -2.89 0.10 -5.96
N LEU A 95 -3.06 1.21 -6.69
CA LEU A 95 -3.72 2.39 -6.15
C LEU A 95 -5.19 2.13 -5.77
N PRO A 96 -6.01 1.45 -6.60
CA PRO A 96 -7.37 1.09 -6.20
C PRO A 96 -7.44 0.23 -4.94
N LEU A 97 -6.52 -0.73 -4.78
CA LEU A 97 -6.47 -1.62 -3.61
C LEU A 97 -6.09 -0.84 -2.34
N LEU A 98 -5.16 0.11 -2.44
CA LEU A 98 -4.80 0.98 -1.33
C LEU A 98 -5.92 1.94 -0.96
N LYS A 99 -6.65 2.49 -1.95
CA LYS A 99 -7.84 3.32 -1.72
C LYS A 99 -8.91 2.55 -0.94
N GLU A 100 -9.21 1.31 -1.35
CA GLU A 100 -10.13 0.43 -0.62
C GLU A 100 -9.65 0.19 0.83
N CYS A 101 -8.36 -0.12 1.01
CA CYS A 101 -7.79 -0.33 2.34
C CYS A 101 -7.82 0.95 3.20
N LEU A 102 -7.64 2.13 2.61
CA LEU A 102 -7.67 3.40 3.32
C LEU A 102 -9.06 3.69 3.91
N LEU A 103 -10.11 3.36 3.17
CA LEU A 103 -11.51 3.54 3.58
C LEU A 103 -12.04 2.38 4.45
N HIS A 104 -11.18 1.43 4.81
CA HIS A 104 -11.59 0.26 5.56
C HIS A 104 -12.01 0.61 7.02
N PRO A 105 -13.09 0.00 7.56
CA PRO A 105 -13.59 0.30 8.92
C PRO A 105 -12.59 -0.03 10.03
N THR A 106 -11.75 -1.05 9.82
CA THR A 106 -10.68 -1.40 10.76
C THR A 106 -9.54 -0.39 10.71
N HIS A 107 -9.36 0.37 11.80
CA HIS A 107 -8.31 1.39 11.95
C HIS A 107 -6.90 0.91 11.60
N GLY A 108 -6.55 -0.34 11.92
CA GLY A 108 -5.23 -0.89 11.62
C GLY A 108 -4.93 -0.94 10.12
N ILE A 109 -5.90 -1.37 9.30
CA ILE A 109 -5.74 -1.48 7.84
C ILE A 109 -5.66 -0.08 7.23
N SER A 110 -6.61 0.80 7.59
CA SER A 110 -6.63 2.19 7.14
C SER A 110 -5.33 2.93 7.45
N ARG A 111 -4.77 2.73 8.66
CA ARG A 111 -3.51 3.34 9.06
C ARG A 111 -2.31 2.90 8.23
N GLU A 112 -2.18 1.61 7.94
CA GLU A 112 -1.06 1.14 7.12
C GLU A 112 -1.22 1.52 5.65
N ALA A 113 -2.46 1.58 5.14
CA ALA A 113 -2.74 2.16 3.83
C ALA A 113 -2.35 3.65 3.77
N ALA A 114 -2.70 4.44 4.78
CA ALA A 114 -2.37 5.87 4.83
C ALA A 114 -0.86 6.14 4.77
N LYS A 115 -0.04 5.38 5.49
CA LYS A 115 1.43 5.48 5.40
C LYS A 115 1.95 5.15 3.99
N SER A 116 1.32 4.17 3.34
CA SER A 116 1.65 3.80 1.95
C SER A 116 1.33 4.94 0.99
N PHE A 117 0.22 5.67 1.21
CA PHE A 117 -0.08 6.91 0.48
C PHE A 117 1.01 7.97 0.66
N GLY A 118 1.52 8.18 1.88
CA GLY A 118 2.65 9.09 2.12
C GLY A 118 3.89 8.71 1.31
N SER A 119 4.23 7.41 1.30
CA SER A 119 5.37 6.89 0.54
C SER A 119 5.19 7.08 -0.97
N LEU A 120 3.99 6.78 -1.50
CA LEU A 120 3.65 7.01 -2.90
C LEU A 120 3.67 8.50 -3.26
N ALA A 121 3.17 9.38 -2.39
CA ALA A 121 3.16 10.82 -2.65
C ALA A 121 4.57 11.42 -2.71
N GLN A 122 5.50 10.87 -1.92
CA GLN A 122 6.90 11.22 -1.97
C GLN A 122 7.58 10.69 -3.24
N GLY A 123 7.35 9.42 -3.57
CA GLY A 123 8.01 8.75 -4.69
C GLY A 123 7.46 9.14 -6.06
N LEU A 124 6.17 9.43 -6.18
CA LEU A 124 5.47 9.68 -7.44
C LEU A 124 4.73 11.04 -7.39
N PRO A 125 5.43 12.17 -7.58
CA PRO A 125 4.85 13.50 -7.45
C PRO A 125 3.71 13.80 -8.42
N VAL A 126 3.76 13.27 -9.65
CA VAL A 126 2.72 13.44 -10.66
C VAL A 126 1.45 12.71 -10.23
N LEU A 127 1.58 11.43 -9.83
CA LEU A 127 0.47 10.64 -9.28
C LEU A 127 -0.15 11.32 -8.05
N CYS A 128 0.70 11.89 -7.19
CA CYS A 128 0.25 12.64 -6.02
C CYS A 128 -0.66 13.82 -6.40
N ALA A 129 -0.26 14.61 -7.39
CA ALA A 129 -0.94 15.83 -7.79
C ALA A 129 -2.20 15.57 -8.62
N GLU A 130 -2.16 14.57 -9.50
CA GLU A 130 -3.21 14.29 -10.47
C GLU A 130 -4.28 13.32 -9.95
N ASP A 131 -3.95 12.46 -8.98
CA ASP A 131 -4.87 11.43 -8.48
C ASP A 131 -5.02 11.44 -6.95
N LEU A 132 -3.95 11.18 -6.17
CA LEU A 132 -4.08 10.98 -4.72
C LEU A 132 -4.70 12.19 -4.03
N MET A 133 -4.14 13.39 -4.23
CA MET A 133 -4.62 14.60 -3.56
C MET A 133 -6.06 14.95 -3.97
N PRO A 134 -6.40 15.06 -5.28
CA PRO A 134 -7.79 15.27 -5.70
C PRO A 134 -8.76 14.25 -5.11
N TRP A 135 -8.42 12.96 -5.15
CA TRP A 135 -9.27 11.90 -4.64
C TRP A 135 -9.45 12.00 -3.11
N LEU A 136 -8.38 12.26 -2.34
CA LEU A 136 -8.48 12.43 -0.89
C LEU A 136 -9.39 13.60 -0.50
N PHE A 137 -9.31 14.74 -1.22
CA PHE A 137 -10.20 15.87 -0.98
C PHE A 137 -11.66 15.54 -1.32
N GLU A 138 -11.90 14.82 -2.41
CA GLU A 138 -13.23 14.35 -2.79
C GLU A 138 -13.84 13.46 -1.71
N GLN A 139 -13.08 12.46 -1.22
CA GLN A 139 -13.55 11.55 -0.16
C GLN A 139 -13.78 12.28 1.18
N MET A 140 -13.02 13.33 1.49
CA MET A 140 -13.28 14.15 2.67
C MET A 140 -14.53 15.02 2.54
N ALA A 141 -14.82 15.48 1.33
CA ALA A 141 -15.98 16.33 1.03
C ALA A 141 -17.26 15.54 0.78
N SER A 142 -17.17 14.21 0.64
CA SER A 142 -18.32 13.37 0.36
C SER A 142 -19.34 13.41 1.50
N GLN A 143 -20.61 13.49 1.12
CA GLN A 143 -21.76 13.44 2.03
C GLN A 143 -22.61 12.22 1.69
N GLU A 144 -21.98 11.04 1.65
CA GLU A 144 -22.69 9.81 1.30
C GLU A 144 -23.92 9.57 2.20
N THR A 145 -24.95 8.97 1.61
CA THR A 145 -26.31 8.79 2.15
C THR A 145 -26.39 7.94 3.44
N ASN A 146 -25.29 7.30 3.86
CA ASN A 146 -25.18 6.52 5.08
C ASN A 146 -24.15 7.14 6.02
N GLU A 147 -24.62 7.78 7.10
CA GLU A 147 -23.81 8.59 8.02
C GLU A 147 -22.63 7.81 8.62
N ASP A 148 -22.83 6.55 9.02
CA ASP A 148 -21.79 5.71 9.64
C ASP A 148 -20.65 5.38 8.65
N VAL A 149 -21.00 5.08 7.40
CA VAL A 149 -20.03 4.75 6.34
C VAL A 149 -19.26 6.00 5.94
N SER A 150 -19.95 7.14 5.81
CA SER A 150 -19.35 8.43 5.49
C SER A 150 -18.35 8.89 6.57
N GLU A 151 -18.59 8.62 7.86
CA GLU A 151 -17.61 8.94 8.92
C GLU A 151 -16.33 8.10 8.82
N VAL A 152 -16.45 6.81 8.54
CA VAL A 152 -15.30 5.91 8.35
C VAL A 152 -14.46 6.36 7.17
N GLU A 153 -15.10 6.65 6.04
CA GLU A 153 -14.44 7.07 4.81
C GLU A 153 -13.75 8.42 4.97
N ARG A 154 -14.46 9.43 5.52
CA ARG A 154 -13.88 10.75 5.80
C ARG A 154 -12.70 10.68 6.74
N ARG A 155 -12.76 9.83 7.77
CA ARG A 155 -11.63 9.59 8.68
C ARG A 155 -10.44 8.97 7.95
N GLY A 156 -10.69 7.95 7.11
CA GLY A 156 -9.65 7.31 6.30
C GLY A 156 -8.98 8.30 5.36
N ALA A 157 -9.77 9.10 4.64
CA ALA A 157 -9.29 10.14 3.74
C ALA A 157 -8.50 11.24 4.48
N ALA A 158 -9.01 11.72 5.62
CA ALA A 158 -8.29 12.70 6.44
C ALA A 158 -6.94 12.15 6.94
N GLN A 159 -6.90 10.87 7.32
CA GLN A 159 -5.65 10.23 7.72
C GLN A 159 -4.69 10.05 6.55
N GLY A 160 -5.18 9.64 5.38
CA GLY A 160 -4.38 9.56 4.16
C GLY A 160 -3.78 10.91 3.79
N LEU A 161 -4.59 11.98 3.85
CA LEU A 161 -4.12 13.34 3.61
C LEU A 161 -3.05 13.78 4.61
N ALA A 162 -3.21 13.45 5.90
CA ALA A 162 -2.20 13.75 6.91
C ALA A 162 -0.85 13.08 6.59
N GLU A 163 -0.85 11.81 6.21
CA GLU A 163 0.37 11.09 5.82
C GLU A 163 1.01 11.65 4.55
N VAL A 164 0.20 12.02 3.54
CA VAL A 164 0.69 12.71 2.34
C VAL A 164 1.37 14.04 2.68
N LEU A 165 0.72 14.87 3.50
CA LEU A 165 1.27 16.16 3.92
C LEU A 165 2.51 16.03 4.80
N LEU A 166 2.58 14.99 5.63
CA LEU A 166 3.78 14.68 6.43
C LEU A 166 4.97 14.29 5.54
N ALA A 167 4.72 13.50 4.49
CA ALA A 167 5.74 13.06 3.54
C ALA A 167 6.15 14.19 2.56
N ARG A 168 5.20 15.02 2.14
CA ARG A 168 5.36 16.09 1.16
C ARG A 168 5.14 17.46 1.80
N ARG A 169 6.10 17.84 2.64
CA ARG A 169 6.12 19.14 3.35
C ARG A 169 6.10 20.36 2.43
N ASP A 170 6.58 20.19 1.20
CA ASP A 170 6.53 21.19 0.14
C ASP A 170 5.10 21.56 -0.28
N LEU A 171 4.11 20.73 0.03
CA LEU A 171 2.69 21.03 -0.21
C LEU A 171 2.08 21.96 0.85
N PHE A 172 2.75 22.20 1.98
CA PHE A 172 2.27 23.18 2.96
C PHE A 172 2.52 24.61 2.46
N PRO A 173 1.54 25.51 2.62
CA PRO A 173 1.78 26.94 2.39
C PRO A 173 2.92 27.43 3.27
N TYR A 174 3.87 28.18 2.69
CA TYR A 174 5.06 28.73 3.34
C TYR A 174 4.82 29.49 4.66
N HIS A 175 3.57 29.88 4.96
CA HIS A 175 3.20 30.63 6.16
C HIS A 175 3.18 29.83 7.46
N PHE A 176 3.29 28.49 7.42
CA PHE A 176 3.36 27.64 8.63
C PHE A 176 4.78 27.37 9.14
N TYR A 177 5.82 27.88 8.47
CA TYR A 177 7.24 27.67 8.83
C TYR A 177 7.90 28.87 9.53
N LYS A 178 7.11 29.76 10.15
CA LYS A 178 7.62 30.87 10.97
C LYS A 178 7.31 30.70 12.44
#